data_AF-A0A4U0ZW99-F1
#
_entry.id   AF-A0A4U0ZW99-F1
#
_cell.length_a   1.000
_cell.length_b   1.000
_cell.length_c   1.000
_cell.angle_alpha   90.00
_cell.angle_beta   90.00
_cell.angle_gamma   90.00
#
_symmetry.space_group_name_H-M   'P 1'
#
loop_
_entity.id
_entity.type
_entity.pdbx_description
1 polymer ?
#
loop_
_entity_poly.entity_id
_entity_poly.type
_entity_poly.pdbx_seq_one_letter_code
_entity_poly.pdbx_strand_id
1 'polypeptide(L)'
;MVAKIAIRREDKNKWERRVPITPKHVKELIAKEGLEVVVQPSKIRAFSDQEFEQAGAIIQEDISQCPVVFAVKEIPEQHFQAKSSYVFFSHVIKGQSYNMNMLKKMMALRCNLFDYEKIENSAGRRLVFFGRYAGLAGMIDTLWSLGKKLQSQQIDSPFNDIKKTVEYTNLDEAQQHLKDIGQLIRDQGVPTSLAPLVVGFAGYGNVSKGAQEIIHLLPVTEIAPGDLAELSENYSRHTIYKVVFKESDMVEPIDQKKSFSLKDYYDSPENYQSCFYQYLPHLSILVNCIFWNDSYPRLITKAQMKVAYADQTKLMVIGDISVDINGAIEFTEKSTSPDNPSFMYDPAAEMLYDDLDHDGIVVMAVDNLPCELPLESSLEFGDALLPFVAEIAKADFSLDFEQLQLSQETKGALILHNGELTPNFRYIEKYL
;
A
#
# COMPACT_ATOMS: atom_id res chain seq x y z
N MET A 1 -32.81 21.27 -1.87
CA MET A 1 -32.97 19.80 -1.95
C MET A 1 -31.99 19.17 -0.98
N VAL A 2 -32.34 18.04 -0.36
CA VAL A 2 -31.39 17.27 0.45
C VAL A 2 -30.31 16.71 -0.49
N ALA A 3 -29.04 16.91 -0.16
CA ALA A 3 -27.93 16.37 -0.95
C ALA A 3 -27.88 14.85 -0.81
N LYS A 4 -27.73 14.14 -1.93
CA LYS A 4 -27.76 12.68 -2.01
C LYS A 4 -26.45 12.15 -2.54
N ILE A 5 -25.91 11.12 -1.90
CA ILE A 5 -24.68 10.44 -2.34
C ILE A 5 -24.94 8.94 -2.52
N ALA A 6 -24.13 8.30 -3.36
CA ALA A 6 -24.08 6.85 -3.48
C ALA A 6 -22.73 6.29 -3.03
N ILE A 7 -22.77 5.16 -2.34
CA ILE A 7 -21.62 4.29 -2.12
C ILE A 7 -21.79 3.11 -3.09
N ARG A 8 -20.94 3.06 -4.12
CA ARG A 8 -20.93 1.99 -5.11
C ARG A 8 -20.31 0.72 -4.50
N ARG A 9 -20.75 -0.45 -4.95
CA ARG A 9 -20.07 -1.71 -4.63
C ARG A 9 -18.75 -1.84 -5.41
N GLU A 10 -17.72 -2.36 -4.76
CA GLU A 10 -16.49 -2.73 -5.43
C GLU A 10 -16.66 -4.06 -6.19
N ASP A 11 -16.04 -4.15 -7.36
CA ASP A 11 -16.10 -5.29 -8.28
C ASP A 11 -14.79 -5.52 -9.03
N LYS A 12 -13.70 -4.86 -8.62
CA LYS A 12 -12.37 -4.99 -9.24
C LYS A 12 -11.86 -6.43 -9.20
N ASN A 13 -12.01 -7.08 -8.05
CA ASN A 13 -11.68 -8.47 -7.82
C ASN A 13 -12.37 -8.96 -6.53
N LYS A 14 -12.21 -10.26 -6.19
CA LYS A 14 -12.81 -10.87 -4.99
C LYS A 14 -12.23 -10.35 -3.67
N TRP A 15 -11.07 -9.71 -3.70
CA TRP A 15 -10.33 -9.23 -2.53
C TRP A 15 -10.65 -7.79 -2.17
N GLU A 16 -11.16 -7.00 -3.10
CA GLU A 16 -11.56 -5.62 -2.87
C GLU A 16 -12.88 -5.55 -2.06
N ARG A 17 -12.75 -5.84 -0.77
CA ARG A 17 -13.86 -5.89 0.20
C ARG A 17 -14.00 -4.57 0.96
N ARG A 18 -13.14 -3.59 0.70
CA ARG A 18 -13.15 -2.28 1.35
C ARG A 18 -14.32 -1.44 0.87
N VAL A 19 -14.56 -0.35 1.58
CA VAL A 19 -15.58 0.65 1.26
C VAL A 19 -15.04 2.04 1.62
N PRO A 20 -15.27 3.09 0.81
CA PRO A 20 -14.71 4.40 1.11
C PRO A 20 -15.37 5.07 2.33
N ILE A 21 -16.63 4.72 2.61
CA ILE A 21 -17.46 5.28 3.68
C ILE A 21 -18.13 4.11 4.40
N THR A 22 -17.82 3.91 5.68
CA THR A 22 -18.31 2.79 6.50
C THR A 22 -19.69 3.11 7.10
N PRO A 23 -20.41 2.13 7.69
CA PRO A 23 -21.65 2.39 8.41
C PRO A 23 -21.52 3.46 9.51
N LYS A 24 -20.38 3.51 10.22
CA LYS A 24 -20.07 4.57 11.19
C LYS A 24 -20.12 5.96 10.53
N HIS A 25 -19.45 6.12 9.39
CA HIS A 25 -19.40 7.38 8.66
C HIS A 25 -20.76 7.76 8.07
N VAL A 26 -21.52 6.78 7.55
CA VAL A 26 -22.89 7.00 7.07
C VAL A 26 -23.78 7.60 8.14
N LYS A 27 -23.78 7.00 9.34
CA LYS A 27 -24.56 7.50 10.47
C LYS A 27 -24.18 8.95 10.82
N GLU A 28 -22.88 9.26 10.77
CA GLU A 28 -22.38 10.60 11.03
C GLU A 28 -22.80 11.62 9.96
N LEU A 29 -22.69 11.27 8.68
CA LEU A 29 -23.10 12.11 7.55
C LEU A 29 -24.60 12.41 7.57
N ILE A 30 -25.43 11.41 7.90
CA ILE A 30 -26.88 11.62 8.02
C ILE A 30 -27.18 12.55 9.20
N ALA A 31 -26.59 12.28 10.38
CA ALA A 31 -26.90 13.00 11.60
C ALA A 31 -26.38 14.45 11.61
N LYS A 32 -25.16 14.68 11.11
CA LYS A 32 -24.50 16.00 11.16
C LYS A 32 -24.75 16.83 9.90
N GLU A 33 -24.74 16.18 8.73
CA GLU A 33 -24.76 16.88 7.45
C GLU A 33 -26.12 16.84 6.76
N GLY A 34 -27.04 16.01 7.26
CA GLY A 34 -28.38 15.84 6.71
C GLY A 34 -28.37 15.22 5.31
N LEU A 35 -27.34 14.44 4.96
CA LEU A 35 -27.24 13.78 3.65
C LEU A 35 -28.20 12.58 3.57
N GLU A 36 -28.69 12.30 2.37
CA GLU A 36 -29.29 11.01 2.05
C GLU A 36 -28.22 10.10 1.43
N VAL A 37 -28.01 8.92 2.01
CA VAL A 37 -26.97 7.98 1.57
C VAL A 37 -27.61 6.73 0.98
N VAL A 38 -27.31 6.46 -0.28
CA VAL A 38 -27.72 5.25 -0.98
C VAL A 38 -26.52 4.32 -1.11
N VAL A 39 -26.70 3.01 -0.90
CA VAL A 39 -25.62 2.03 -0.95
C VAL A 39 -26.01 0.88 -1.85
N GLN A 40 -25.15 0.56 -2.82
CA GLN A 40 -25.39 -0.61 -3.67
C GLN A 40 -25.14 -1.91 -2.89
N PRO A 41 -26.06 -2.89 -2.96
CA PRO A 41 -25.85 -4.22 -2.38
C PRO A 41 -24.53 -4.83 -2.82
N SER A 42 -23.79 -5.47 -1.90
CA SER A 42 -22.53 -6.15 -2.22
C SER A 42 -22.39 -7.45 -1.45
N LYS A 43 -21.95 -8.50 -2.15
CA LYS A 43 -21.70 -9.82 -1.56
C LYS A 43 -20.30 -9.97 -0.96
N ILE A 44 -19.36 -9.10 -1.30
CA ILE A 44 -17.96 -9.22 -0.91
C ILE A 44 -17.53 -8.18 0.13
N ARG A 45 -18.23 -7.03 0.18
CA ARG A 45 -17.92 -5.92 1.09
C ARG A 45 -17.84 -6.40 2.54
N ALA A 46 -16.82 -5.93 3.26
CA ALA A 46 -16.53 -6.37 4.61
C ALA A 46 -17.62 -5.99 5.62
N PHE A 47 -18.36 -4.92 5.33
CA PHE A 47 -19.54 -4.49 6.07
C PHE A 47 -20.80 -4.92 5.32
N SER A 48 -21.72 -5.56 6.04
CA SER A 48 -22.98 -6.07 5.49
C SER A 48 -23.95 -4.95 5.10
N ASP A 49 -24.86 -5.24 4.16
CA ASP A 49 -25.95 -4.32 3.81
C ASP A 49 -26.80 -3.95 5.02
N GLN A 50 -27.03 -4.91 5.93
CA GLN A 50 -27.79 -4.69 7.16
C GLN A 50 -27.13 -3.66 8.09
N GLU A 51 -25.80 -3.65 8.21
CA GLU A 51 -25.10 -2.64 9.01
C GLU A 51 -25.29 -1.23 8.43
N PHE A 52 -25.34 -1.10 7.10
CA PHE A 52 -25.63 0.17 6.44
C PHE A 52 -27.09 0.61 6.64
N GLU A 53 -28.06 -0.30 6.54
CA GLU A 53 -29.46 -0.01 6.85
C GLU A 53 -29.63 0.48 8.28
N GLN A 54 -28.99 -0.18 9.24
CA GLN A 54 -29.00 0.20 10.66
C GLN A 54 -28.33 1.57 10.89
N ALA A 55 -27.37 1.95 10.05
CA ALA A 55 -26.77 3.29 10.05
C ALA A 55 -27.67 4.36 9.41
N GLY A 56 -28.77 3.97 8.77
CA GLY A 56 -29.74 4.87 8.14
C GLY A 56 -29.59 5.03 6.62
N ALA A 57 -28.70 4.26 5.98
CA ALA A 57 -28.61 4.26 4.51
C ALA A 57 -29.76 3.50 3.85
N ILE A 58 -30.03 3.87 2.59
CA ILE A 58 -30.97 3.17 1.71
C ILE A 58 -30.18 2.15 0.89
N ILE A 59 -30.51 0.87 1.01
CA ILE A 59 -29.91 -0.18 0.18
C ILE A 59 -30.66 -0.27 -1.14
N GLN A 60 -29.99 0.04 -2.24
CA GLN A 60 -30.61 0.08 -3.56
C GLN A 60 -29.60 -0.19 -4.67
N GLU A 61 -30.00 -1.03 -5.62
CA GLU A 61 -29.20 -1.39 -6.79
C GLU A 61 -29.00 -0.22 -7.75
N ASP A 62 -30.08 0.47 -8.09
CA ASP A 62 -30.05 1.65 -8.96
C ASP A 62 -29.64 2.90 -8.18
N ILE A 63 -28.50 3.47 -8.54
CA ILE A 63 -27.95 4.70 -7.96
C ILE A 63 -28.06 5.91 -8.90
N SER A 64 -28.86 5.83 -9.97
CA SER A 64 -29.05 6.91 -10.97
C SER A 64 -29.59 8.23 -10.41
N GLN A 65 -30.20 8.17 -9.23
CA GLN A 65 -30.73 9.33 -8.52
C GLN A 65 -29.64 10.09 -7.75
N CYS A 66 -28.42 9.54 -7.63
CA CYS A 66 -27.35 10.09 -6.82
C CYS A 66 -26.35 10.87 -7.69
N PRO A 67 -26.25 12.21 -7.54
CA PRO A 67 -25.34 13.03 -8.34
C PRO A 67 -23.86 12.81 -7.99
N VAL A 68 -23.55 12.25 -6.82
CA VAL A 68 -22.19 12.00 -6.35
C VAL A 68 -22.04 10.53 -5.96
N VAL A 69 -21.03 9.85 -6.52
CA VAL A 69 -20.75 8.43 -6.29
C VAL A 69 -19.34 8.25 -5.73
N PHE A 70 -19.23 7.58 -4.59
CA PHE A 70 -17.97 7.19 -3.97
C PHE A 70 -17.67 5.71 -4.25
N ALA A 71 -16.43 5.42 -4.64
CA ALA A 71 -15.88 4.08 -4.76
C ALA A 71 -14.44 4.07 -4.20
N VAL A 72 -13.83 2.90 -4.01
CA VAL A 72 -12.42 2.74 -3.70
C VAL A 72 -11.61 2.70 -4.99
N LYS A 73 -11.92 1.74 -5.89
CA LYS A 73 -11.13 1.45 -7.09
C LYS A 73 -11.79 2.00 -8.36
N GLU A 74 -11.12 1.76 -9.49
CA GLU A 74 -11.57 2.23 -10.79
C GLU A 74 -12.93 1.65 -11.17
N ILE A 75 -13.79 2.47 -11.78
CA ILE A 75 -15.16 2.09 -12.14
C ILE A 75 -15.21 1.69 -13.62
N PRO A 76 -15.78 0.52 -13.97
CA PRO A 76 -15.99 0.13 -15.36
C PRO A 76 -16.84 1.15 -16.15
N GLU A 77 -16.46 1.38 -17.40
CA GLU A 77 -17.02 2.43 -18.28
C GLU A 77 -18.55 2.43 -18.41
N GLN A 78 -19.18 1.24 -18.36
CA GLN A 78 -20.62 1.10 -18.47
C GLN A 78 -21.41 1.62 -17.25
N HIS A 79 -20.74 1.90 -16.12
CA HIS A 79 -21.39 2.34 -14.89
C HIS A 79 -21.41 3.86 -14.71
N PHE A 80 -20.75 4.61 -15.60
CA PHE A 80 -20.81 6.07 -15.54
C PHE A 80 -22.12 6.62 -16.08
N GLN A 81 -22.60 7.68 -15.44
CA GLN A 81 -23.81 8.40 -15.75
C GLN A 81 -23.47 9.83 -16.16
N ALA A 82 -24.24 10.36 -17.09
CA ALA A 82 -24.00 11.70 -17.62
C ALA A 82 -24.15 12.76 -16.52
N LYS A 83 -23.21 13.69 -16.46
CA LYS A 83 -23.21 14.84 -15.54
C LYS A 83 -23.20 14.46 -14.04
N SER A 84 -22.71 13.28 -13.70
CA SER A 84 -22.50 12.86 -12.31
C SER A 84 -21.05 13.09 -11.87
N SER A 85 -20.85 13.19 -10.56
CA SER A 85 -19.54 13.34 -9.92
C SER A 85 -19.09 12.01 -9.33
N TYR A 86 -17.82 11.65 -9.53
CA TYR A 86 -17.24 10.42 -9.03
C TYR A 86 -16.00 10.70 -8.20
N VAL A 87 -15.84 9.97 -7.09
CA VAL A 87 -14.70 10.10 -6.17
C VAL A 87 -14.10 8.72 -5.94
N PHE A 88 -12.90 8.47 -6.49
CA PHE A 88 -12.21 7.17 -6.40
C PHE A 88 -10.72 7.26 -6.76
N PHE A 89 -9.94 6.20 -6.51
CA PHE A 89 -8.59 6.07 -7.07
C PHE A 89 -8.66 5.82 -8.57
N SER A 90 -8.54 6.88 -9.36
CA SER A 90 -8.74 6.80 -10.81
C SER A 90 -7.52 6.30 -11.56
N HIS A 91 -6.34 6.44 -10.97
CA HIS A 91 -5.06 6.08 -11.58
C HIS A 91 -4.94 6.69 -13.00
N VAL A 92 -5.24 7.98 -13.16
CA VAL A 92 -5.08 8.70 -14.44
C VAL A 92 -3.98 9.77 -14.38
N ILE A 93 -3.63 10.23 -13.18
CA ILE A 93 -2.75 11.39 -12.98
C ILE A 93 -1.31 11.17 -13.45
N LYS A 94 -0.86 9.92 -13.63
CA LYS A 94 0.47 9.58 -14.16
C LYS A 94 0.41 9.20 -15.66
N GLY A 95 -0.74 9.38 -16.32
CA GLY A 95 -0.94 8.99 -17.71
C GLY A 95 -1.05 7.48 -17.91
N GLN A 96 -1.58 6.75 -16.92
CA GLN A 96 -1.67 5.30 -16.99
C GLN A 96 -2.61 4.86 -18.12
N SER A 97 -2.04 4.27 -19.17
CA SER A 97 -2.73 3.96 -20.43
C SER A 97 -3.98 3.11 -20.25
N TYR A 98 -3.98 2.18 -19.30
CA TYR A 98 -5.09 1.26 -19.04
C TYR A 98 -6.39 1.96 -18.58
N ASN A 99 -6.31 3.19 -18.05
CA ASN A 99 -7.49 3.95 -17.60
C ASN A 99 -7.81 5.17 -18.47
N MET A 100 -7.07 5.43 -19.55
CA MET A 100 -7.36 6.59 -20.40
C MET A 100 -8.70 6.47 -21.13
N ASN A 101 -9.14 5.26 -21.48
CA ASN A 101 -10.47 5.05 -22.07
C ASN A 101 -11.60 5.35 -21.08
N MET A 102 -11.43 4.93 -19.81
CA MET A 102 -12.32 5.30 -18.70
C MET A 102 -12.43 6.82 -18.58
N LEU A 103 -11.29 7.53 -18.61
CA LEU A 103 -11.27 8.99 -18.54
C LEU A 103 -12.01 9.63 -19.73
N LYS A 104 -11.74 9.20 -20.97
CA LYS A 104 -12.45 9.67 -22.17
C LYS A 104 -13.96 9.47 -22.07
N LYS A 105 -14.38 8.32 -21.55
CA LYS A 105 -15.80 8.03 -21.34
C LYS A 105 -16.43 9.01 -20.36
N MET A 106 -15.75 9.29 -19.24
CA MET A 106 -16.19 10.29 -18.27
C MET A 106 -16.25 11.71 -18.88
N MET A 107 -15.27 12.08 -19.70
CA MET A 107 -15.25 13.36 -20.43
C MET A 107 -16.46 13.49 -21.36
N ALA A 108 -16.73 12.47 -22.19
CA ALA A 108 -17.87 12.46 -23.10
C ALA A 108 -19.23 12.54 -22.37
N LEU A 109 -19.31 11.97 -21.17
CA LEU A 109 -20.48 12.02 -20.30
C LEU A 109 -20.57 13.31 -19.49
N ARG A 110 -19.59 14.23 -19.61
CA ARG A 110 -19.50 15.46 -18.81
C ARG A 110 -19.48 15.21 -17.31
N CYS A 111 -18.82 14.14 -16.88
CA CYS A 111 -18.69 13.81 -15.47
C CYS A 111 -17.72 14.76 -14.76
N ASN A 112 -17.85 14.85 -13.43
CA ASN A 112 -16.78 15.33 -12.57
C ASN A 112 -15.97 14.13 -12.04
N LEU A 113 -14.66 14.28 -11.89
CA LEU A 113 -13.78 13.24 -11.35
C LEU A 113 -12.90 13.82 -10.26
N PHE A 114 -13.05 13.32 -9.04
CA PHE A 114 -12.14 13.58 -7.93
C PHE A 114 -11.27 12.35 -7.69
N ASP A 115 -9.97 12.56 -7.49
CA ASP A 115 -9.04 11.48 -7.14
C ASP A 115 -8.51 11.65 -5.72
N TYR A 116 -8.70 10.63 -4.89
CA TYR A 116 -8.21 10.63 -3.50
C TYR A 116 -6.69 10.81 -3.40
N GLU A 117 -5.91 10.43 -4.43
CA GLU A 117 -4.46 10.65 -4.47
C GLU A 117 -4.11 12.15 -4.45
N LYS A 118 -5.05 13.01 -4.85
CA LYS A 118 -4.87 14.46 -4.96
C LYS A 118 -5.60 15.27 -3.90
N ILE A 119 -6.17 14.61 -2.88
CA ILE A 119 -6.58 15.26 -1.64
C ILE A 119 -5.30 15.51 -0.81
N GLU A 120 -4.67 16.64 -1.07
CA GLU A 120 -3.38 17.05 -0.50
C GLU A 120 -3.55 18.39 0.24
N ASN A 121 -2.85 18.55 1.36
CA ASN A 121 -2.80 19.84 2.05
C ASN A 121 -1.91 20.86 1.31
N SER A 122 -1.82 22.08 1.84
CA SER A 122 -1.01 23.16 1.26
C SER A 122 0.49 22.88 1.12
N ALA A 123 1.01 21.86 1.83
CA ALA A 123 2.39 21.40 1.71
C ALA A 123 2.56 20.24 0.71
N GLY A 124 1.51 19.86 -0.04
CA GLY A 124 1.52 18.74 -0.97
C GLY A 124 1.46 17.37 -0.29
N ARG A 125 1.15 17.32 1.02
CA ARG A 125 1.03 16.05 1.75
C ARG A 125 -0.37 15.48 1.54
N ARG A 126 -0.42 14.29 0.95
CA ARG A 126 -1.65 13.51 0.79
C ARG A 126 -2.29 13.20 2.14
N LEU A 127 -3.60 13.39 2.22
CA LEU A 127 -4.39 13.25 3.45
C LEU A 127 -5.20 11.94 3.49
N VAL A 128 -5.59 11.41 2.33
CA VAL A 128 -6.46 10.22 2.21
C VAL A 128 -5.72 9.07 1.52
N PHE A 129 -5.27 8.07 2.29
CA PHE A 129 -4.47 6.94 1.79
C PHE A 129 -4.52 5.71 2.71
N PHE A 130 -4.11 4.54 2.20
CA PHE A 130 -4.13 3.26 2.92
C PHE A 130 -2.77 2.78 3.44
N GLY A 131 -1.74 3.62 3.38
CA GLY A 131 -0.33 3.24 3.55
C GLY A 131 -0.01 2.46 4.83
N ARG A 132 -0.59 2.83 5.98
CA ARG A 132 -0.38 2.09 7.25
C ARG A 132 -0.82 0.62 7.14
N TYR A 133 -1.99 0.35 6.55
CA TYR A 133 -2.51 -1.01 6.38
C TYR A 133 -1.76 -1.83 5.34
N ALA A 134 -1.17 -1.18 4.32
CA ALA A 134 -0.25 -1.88 3.43
C ALA A 134 0.97 -2.40 4.21
N GLY A 135 1.49 -1.59 5.14
CA GLY A 135 2.54 -2.01 6.08
C GLY A 135 2.13 -3.16 6.99
N LEU A 136 0.96 -3.05 7.63
CA LEU A 136 0.44 -4.06 8.55
C LEU A 136 0.27 -5.42 7.86
N ALA A 137 -0.49 -5.48 6.76
CA ALA A 137 -0.69 -6.71 6.01
C ALA A 137 0.63 -7.21 5.40
N GLY A 138 1.39 -6.33 4.75
CA GLY A 138 2.63 -6.70 4.09
C GLY A 138 3.67 -7.31 5.03
N MET A 139 3.78 -6.83 6.28
CA MET A 139 4.66 -7.44 7.26
C MET A 139 4.18 -8.84 7.69
N ILE A 140 2.88 -9.03 7.90
CA ILE A 140 2.30 -10.34 8.25
C ILE A 140 2.61 -11.34 7.12
N ASP A 141 2.36 -10.99 5.87
CA ASP A 141 2.62 -11.88 4.72
C ASP A 141 4.12 -12.08 4.47
N THR A 142 4.97 -11.11 4.82
CA THR A 142 6.43 -11.27 4.81
C THR A 142 6.88 -12.30 5.85
N LEU A 143 6.32 -12.25 7.07
CA LEU A 143 6.62 -13.24 8.12
C LEU A 143 6.06 -14.63 7.77
N TRP A 144 4.87 -14.69 7.16
CA TRP A 144 4.33 -15.92 6.59
C TRP A 144 5.26 -16.51 5.53
N SER A 145 5.77 -15.65 4.63
CA SER A 145 6.71 -16.05 3.57
C SER A 145 8.01 -16.61 4.15
N LEU A 146 8.52 -16.03 5.25
CA LEU A 146 9.65 -16.61 6.00
C LEU A 146 9.29 -17.99 6.55
N GLY A 147 8.12 -18.13 7.17
CA GLY A 147 7.61 -19.42 7.64
C GLY A 147 7.57 -20.47 6.53
N LYS A 148 7.13 -20.11 5.33
CA LYS A 148 7.12 -21.02 4.18
C LYS A 148 8.50 -21.36 3.66
N LYS A 149 9.41 -20.39 3.61
CA LYS A 149 10.82 -20.64 3.22
C LYS A 149 11.52 -21.60 4.20
N LEU A 150 11.32 -21.41 5.51
CA LEU A 150 11.88 -22.32 6.51
C LEU A 150 11.27 -23.72 6.40
N GLN A 151 9.97 -23.80 6.14
CA GLN A 151 9.26 -25.07 5.94
C GLN A 151 9.81 -25.84 4.72
N SER A 152 10.06 -25.17 3.59
CA SER A 152 10.64 -25.84 2.40
C SER A 152 12.07 -26.33 2.64
N GLN A 153 12.78 -25.71 3.57
CA GLN A 153 14.10 -26.15 4.06
C GLN A 153 14.03 -27.18 5.19
N GLN A 154 12.83 -27.67 5.56
CA GLN A 154 12.61 -28.61 6.66
C GLN A 154 13.11 -28.08 8.02
N ILE A 155 13.08 -26.76 8.21
CA ILE A 155 13.45 -26.09 9.46
C ILE A 155 12.18 -25.78 10.24
N ASP A 156 12.04 -26.43 11.39
CA ASP A 156 10.98 -26.16 12.36
C ASP A 156 11.22 -24.81 13.05
N SER A 157 10.17 -24.00 13.13
CA SER A 157 10.25 -22.59 13.52
C SER A 157 8.88 -22.05 13.94
N PRO A 158 8.79 -21.17 14.96
CA PRO A 158 7.54 -20.50 15.31
C PRO A 158 6.88 -19.76 14.12
N PHE A 159 7.66 -19.33 13.12
CA PHE A 159 7.14 -18.67 11.93
C PHE A 159 6.31 -19.60 11.02
N ASN A 160 6.47 -20.93 11.09
CA ASN A 160 5.73 -21.87 10.25
C ASN A 160 4.22 -21.87 10.54
N ASP A 161 3.82 -21.46 11.74
CA ASP A 161 2.42 -21.41 12.17
C ASP A 161 1.69 -20.13 11.75
N ILE A 162 2.42 -19.08 11.33
CA ILE A 162 1.82 -17.83 10.85
C ILE A 162 0.93 -18.13 9.64
N LYS A 163 -0.24 -17.49 9.59
CA LYS A 163 -1.20 -17.54 8.47
C LYS A 163 -1.04 -16.32 7.56
N LYS A 164 -1.53 -16.39 6.32
CA LYS A 164 -1.61 -15.20 5.44
C LYS A 164 -2.54 -14.16 6.06
N THR A 165 -2.33 -12.88 5.76
CA THR A 165 -3.16 -11.82 6.35
C THR A 165 -4.64 -12.04 6.08
N VAL A 166 -5.00 -12.37 4.84
CA VAL A 166 -6.38 -12.64 4.41
C VAL A 166 -7.07 -13.83 5.10
N GLU A 167 -6.31 -14.69 5.79
CA GLU A 167 -6.84 -15.86 6.52
C GLU A 167 -7.23 -15.52 7.97
N TYR A 168 -6.88 -14.34 8.48
CA TYR A 168 -7.39 -13.84 9.75
C TYR A 168 -8.75 -13.15 9.58
N THR A 169 -9.57 -13.21 10.62
CA THR A 169 -10.90 -12.57 10.61
C THR A 169 -10.78 -11.05 10.62
N ASN A 170 -9.80 -10.52 11.36
CA ASN A 170 -9.54 -9.10 11.57
C ASN A 170 -8.10 -8.88 12.06
N LEU A 171 -7.70 -7.61 12.19
CA LEU A 171 -6.35 -7.26 12.64
C LEU A 171 -6.08 -7.72 14.08
N ASP A 172 -7.06 -7.65 14.97
CA ASP A 172 -6.89 -8.05 16.37
C ASP A 172 -6.53 -9.53 16.51
N GLU A 173 -7.18 -10.41 15.74
CA GLU A 173 -6.85 -11.85 15.69
C GLU A 173 -5.42 -12.07 15.21
N ALA A 174 -5.01 -11.39 14.13
CA ALA A 174 -3.65 -11.48 13.59
C ALA A 174 -2.61 -11.02 14.60
N GLN A 175 -2.86 -9.87 15.26
CA GLN A 175 -1.96 -9.34 16.28
C GLN A 175 -1.87 -10.25 17.51
N GLN A 176 -2.98 -10.84 17.95
CA GLN A 176 -2.96 -11.76 19.07
C GLN A 176 -2.16 -13.02 18.74
N HIS A 177 -2.37 -13.60 17.56
CA HIS A 177 -1.60 -14.76 17.12
C HIS A 177 -0.10 -14.46 17.03
N LEU A 178 0.28 -13.30 16.48
CA LEU A 178 1.70 -12.89 16.44
C LEU A 178 2.31 -12.63 17.82
N LYS A 179 1.54 -12.16 18.80
CA LYS A 179 2.02 -12.06 20.20
C LYS A 179 2.33 -13.43 20.77
N ASP A 180 1.52 -14.44 20.45
CA ASP A 180 1.73 -15.82 20.87
C ASP A 180 3.00 -16.40 20.21
N ILE A 181 3.20 -16.16 18.90
CA ILE A 181 4.47 -16.47 18.21
C ILE A 181 5.66 -15.75 18.86
N GLY A 182 5.49 -14.46 19.20
CA GLY A 182 6.51 -13.70 19.93
C GLY A 182 6.86 -14.30 21.29
N GLN A 183 5.89 -14.92 21.97
CA GLN A 183 6.13 -15.63 23.22
C GLN A 183 6.93 -16.93 22.99
N LEU A 184 6.61 -17.69 21.95
CA LEU A 184 7.39 -18.88 21.56
C LEU A 184 8.85 -18.52 21.26
N ILE A 185 9.11 -17.41 20.56
CA ILE A 185 10.47 -16.93 20.30
C ILE A 185 11.18 -16.52 21.59
N ARG A 186 10.49 -15.89 22.55
CA ARG A 186 11.07 -15.57 23.86
C ARG A 186 11.47 -16.83 24.63
N ASP A 187 10.67 -17.88 24.56
CA ASP A 187 10.89 -19.11 25.34
C ASP A 187 11.91 -20.05 24.68
N GLN A 188 11.89 -20.17 23.35
CA GLN A 188 12.64 -21.19 22.60
C GLN A 188 13.75 -20.61 21.71
N GLY A 189 13.67 -19.31 21.39
CA GLY A 189 14.50 -18.65 20.40
C GLY A 189 14.13 -19.01 18.96
N VAL A 190 14.68 -18.26 18.01
CA VAL A 190 14.63 -18.61 16.58
C VAL A 190 15.58 -19.80 16.29
N PRO A 191 15.39 -20.53 15.18
CA PRO A 191 16.31 -21.62 14.78
C PRO A 191 17.77 -21.16 14.72
N THR A 192 18.72 -22.03 15.13
CA THR A 192 20.16 -21.67 15.11
C THR A 192 20.64 -21.26 13.72
N SER A 193 20.14 -21.91 12.67
CA SER A 193 20.46 -21.57 11.28
C SER A 193 19.95 -20.20 10.84
N LEU A 194 18.95 -19.65 11.53
CA LEU A 194 18.38 -18.32 11.25
C LEU A 194 19.02 -17.22 12.10
N ALA A 195 19.85 -17.56 13.09
CA ALA A 195 20.37 -16.60 14.04
C ALA A 195 21.70 -15.96 13.56
N PRO A 196 21.93 -14.65 13.79
CA PRO A 196 20.94 -13.66 14.22
C PRO A 196 19.85 -13.42 13.16
N LEU A 197 18.59 -13.31 13.60
CA LEU A 197 17.49 -12.92 12.73
C LEU A 197 17.43 -11.39 12.64
N VAL A 198 17.76 -10.85 11.46
CA VAL A 198 17.80 -9.41 11.22
C VAL A 198 16.75 -9.01 10.19
N VAL A 199 15.90 -8.05 10.56
CA VAL A 199 14.83 -7.50 9.72
C VAL A 199 15.16 -6.04 9.40
N GLY A 200 15.52 -5.78 8.14
CA GLY A 200 15.78 -4.45 7.62
C GLY A 200 14.51 -3.81 7.04
N PHE A 201 14.30 -2.53 7.31
CA PHE A 201 13.21 -1.72 6.74
C PHE A 201 13.80 -0.60 5.90
N ALA A 202 13.57 -0.63 4.58
CA ALA A 202 13.92 0.49 3.72
C ALA A 202 12.84 1.56 3.82
N GLY A 203 13.20 2.74 4.35
CA GLY A 203 12.30 3.87 4.55
C GLY A 203 11.57 3.86 5.90
N TYR A 204 10.97 5.01 6.23
CA TYR A 204 10.37 5.32 7.55
C TYR A 204 9.00 6.01 7.44
N GLY A 205 8.36 5.91 6.26
CA GLY A 205 7.02 6.42 5.99
C GLY A 205 5.89 5.62 6.65
N ASN A 206 4.63 5.93 6.32
CA ASN A 206 3.46 5.28 6.94
C ASN A 206 3.42 3.76 6.70
N VAL A 207 3.88 3.30 5.53
CA VAL A 207 4.00 1.87 5.21
C VAL A 207 5.00 1.20 6.17
N SER A 208 6.22 1.74 6.27
CA SER A 208 7.24 1.24 7.18
C SER A 208 6.77 1.25 8.63
N LYS A 209 6.10 2.33 9.08
CA LYS A 209 5.52 2.39 10.43
C LYS A 209 4.50 1.28 10.67
N GLY A 210 3.59 1.03 9.74
CA GLY A 210 2.63 -0.08 9.83
C GLY A 210 3.33 -1.44 9.89
N ALA A 211 4.35 -1.67 9.06
CA ALA A 211 5.12 -2.90 9.12
C ALA A 211 5.87 -3.07 10.45
N GLN A 212 6.37 -1.96 11.00
CA GLN A 212 7.03 -1.94 12.31
C GLN A 212 6.05 -2.20 13.46
N GLU A 213 4.79 -1.77 13.37
CA GLU A 213 3.77 -2.12 14.38
C GLU A 213 3.63 -3.64 14.54
N ILE A 214 3.70 -4.38 13.43
CA ILE A 214 3.63 -5.85 13.42
C ILE A 214 4.91 -6.48 13.99
N ILE A 215 6.10 -6.06 13.55
CA ILE A 215 7.35 -6.68 14.05
C ILE A 215 7.55 -6.41 15.55
N HIS A 216 7.05 -5.29 16.08
CA HIS A 216 7.10 -4.97 17.51
C HIS A 216 6.22 -5.88 18.39
N LEU A 217 5.39 -6.75 17.81
CA LEU A 217 4.68 -7.80 18.55
C LEU A 217 5.60 -8.98 18.93
N LEU A 218 6.74 -9.11 18.23
CA LEU A 218 7.78 -10.11 18.47
C LEU A 218 8.88 -9.54 19.41
N PRO A 219 9.75 -10.37 20.02
CA PRO A 219 10.82 -9.88 20.89
C PRO A 219 11.93 -9.20 20.10
N VAL A 220 11.77 -7.91 19.81
CA VAL A 220 12.64 -7.15 18.90
C VAL A 220 13.49 -6.12 19.64
N THR A 221 14.69 -5.89 19.14
CA THR A 221 15.57 -4.79 19.54
C THR A 221 16.01 -4.03 18.29
N GLU A 222 15.90 -2.70 18.32
CA GLU A 222 16.36 -1.84 17.23
C GLU A 222 17.86 -1.58 17.36
N ILE A 223 18.59 -1.70 16.25
CA ILE A 223 20.02 -1.38 16.14
C ILE A 223 20.25 -0.41 14.97
N ALA A 224 21.38 0.32 14.97
CA ALA A 224 21.69 1.22 13.87
C ALA A 224 22.27 0.43 12.67
N PRO A 225 22.16 0.96 11.43
CA PRO A 225 22.81 0.36 10.26
C PRO A 225 24.31 0.10 10.44
N GLY A 226 25.01 0.97 11.20
CA GLY A 226 26.44 0.82 11.49
C GLY A 226 26.80 -0.37 12.39
N ASP A 227 25.83 -0.88 13.17
CA ASP A 227 26.06 -1.94 14.16
C ASP A 227 25.90 -3.36 13.56
N LEU A 228 25.45 -3.46 12.30
CA LEU A 228 25.11 -4.74 11.65
C LEU A 228 26.30 -5.70 11.53
N ALA A 229 27.51 -5.17 11.31
CA ALA A 229 28.71 -5.98 11.20
C ALA A 229 29.10 -6.65 12.54
N GLU A 230 28.94 -5.91 13.65
CA GLU A 230 29.30 -6.36 15.00
C GLU A 230 28.34 -7.42 15.56
N LEU A 231 27.10 -7.45 15.03
CA LEU A 231 26.08 -8.41 15.47
C LEU A 231 26.46 -9.88 15.21
N SER A 232 27.37 -10.13 14.27
CA SER A 232 27.84 -11.49 13.95
C SER A 232 28.48 -12.22 15.15
N GLU A 233 29.02 -11.47 16.13
CA GLU A 233 29.74 -12.02 17.28
C GLU A 233 28.93 -11.98 18.58
N ASN A 234 27.95 -11.08 18.70
CA ASN A 234 27.21 -10.85 19.94
C ASN A 234 25.70 -10.74 19.69
N TYR A 235 25.04 -11.89 19.59
CA TYR A 235 23.60 -11.96 19.36
C TYR A 235 22.88 -12.93 20.33
N SER A 236 21.58 -12.72 20.47
CA SER A 236 20.66 -13.59 21.19
C SER A 236 19.71 -14.26 20.19
N ARG A 237 19.52 -15.58 20.31
CA ARG A 237 18.48 -16.30 19.56
C ARG A 237 17.06 -15.93 20.01
N HIS A 238 16.91 -15.32 21.18
CA HIS A 238 15.63 -14.93 21.75
C HIS A 238 15.24 -13.49 21.38
N THR A 239 16.02 -12.85 20.50
CA THR A 239 15.83 -11.47 20.06
C THR A 239 15.89 -11.39 18.54
N ILE A 240 14.93 -10.65 17.97
CA ILE A 240 14.94 -10.22 16.57
C ILE A 240 15.61 -8.86 16.51
N TYR A 241 16.51 -8.66 15.56
CA TYR A 241 17.18 -7.38 15.38
C TYR A 241 16.52 -6.61 14.25
N LYS A 242 16.06 -5.39 14.53
CA LYS A 242 15.41 -4.52 13.55
C LYS A 242 16.35 -3.38 13.19
N VAL A 243 16.41 -3.04 11.90
CA VAL A 243 17.12 -1.86 11.40
C VAL A 243 16.22 -1.05 10.48
N VAL A 244 16.21 0.27 10.63
CA VAL A 244 15.52 1.18 9.72
C VAL A 244 16.55 1.98 8.92
N PHE A 245 16.50 1.87 7.60
CA PHE A 245 17.41 2.55 6.69
C PHE A 245 16.79 3.84 6.18
N LYS A 246 17.56 4.92 6.25
CA LYS A 246 17.27 6.24 5.68
C LYS A 246 17.98 6.41 4.35
N GLU A 247 17.65 7.47 3.64
CA GLU A 247 18.26 7.79 2.34
C GLU A 247 19.80 7.82 2.42
N SER A 248 20.36 8.38 3.50
CA SER A 248 21.80 8.42 3.74
C SER A 248 22.47 7.06 3.93
N ASP A 249 21.69 6.03 4.25
CA ASP A 249 22.18 4.66 4.39
C ASP A 249 22.03 3.88 3.08
N MET A 250 21.10 4.28 2.21
CA MET A 250 20.75 3.55 0.99
C MET A 250 21.49 4.06 -0.25
N VAL A 251 21.83 5.35 -0.29
CA VAL A 251 22.49 5.98 -1.43
C VAL A 251 23.68 6.85 -1.04
N GLU A 252 24.62 6.99 -1.97
CA GLU A 252 25.78 7.87 -1.85
C GLU A 252 25.99 8.68 -3.14
N PRO A 253 26.59 9.88 -3.05
CA PRO A 253 26.98 10.63 -4.25
C PRO A 253 27.98 9.86 -5.11
N ILE A 254 27.80 9.89 -6.43
CA ILE A 254 28.75 9.32 -7.39
C ILE A 254 30.09 10.08 -7.34
N ASP A 255 30.03 11.41 -7.13
CA ASP A 255 31.22 12.22 -6.88
C ASP A 255 31.72 12.01 -5.45
N GLN A 256 32.81 11.26 -5.30
CA GLN A 256 33.45 10.93 -4.02
C GLN A 256 33.88 12.15 -3.19
N LYS A 257 33.93 13.36 -3.79
CA LYS A 257 34.22 14.60 -3.05
C LYS A 257 33.00 15.20 -2.37
N LYS A 258 31.79 14.75 -2.72
CA LYS A 258 30.54 15.21 -2.14
C LYS A 258 30.14 14.29 -0.98
N SER A 259 29.53 14.90 0.04
CA SER A 259 28.80 14.19 1.08
C SER A 259 27.32 14.11 0.74
N PHE A 260 26.62 13.09 1.26
CA PHE A 260 25.17 12.98 1.11
C PHE A 260 24.43 14.26 1.52
N SER A 261 23.44 14.68 0.71
CA SER A 261 22.53 15.78 0.99
C SER A 261 21.13 15.39 0.56
N LEU A 262 20.19 15.35 1.52
CA LEU A 262 18.82 14.92 1.25
C LEU A 262 18.13 15.79 0.18
N LYS A 263 18.32 17.10 0.25
CA LYS A 263 17.74 18.04 -0.72
C LYS A 263 18.31 17.82 -2.12
N ASP A 264 19.63 17.65 -2.23
CA ASP A 264 20.29 17.41 -3.52
C ASP A 264 19.90 16.05 -4.11
N TYR A 265 19.70 15.03 -3.27
CA TYR A 265 19.19 13.73 -3.70
C TYR A 265 17.78 13.82 -4.30
N TYR A 266 16.88 14.58 -3.69
CA TYR A 266 15.53 14.77 -4.24
C TYR A 266 15.51 15.69 -5.48
N ASP A 267 16.38 16.70 -5.53
CA ASP A 267 16.46 17.66 -6.65
C ASP A 267 17.22 17.08 -7.87
N SER A 268 18.16 16.16 -7.66
CA SER A 268 19.05 15.60 -8.70
C SER A 268 19.49 14.15 -8.38
N PRO A 269 18.54 13.19 -8.34
CA PRO A 269 18.79 11.81 -7.93
C PRO A 269 19.77 11.05 -8.85
N GLU A 270 19.95 11.49 -10.10
CA GLU A 270 20.89 10.93 -11.06
C GLU A 270 22.36 11.07 -10.65
N ASN A 271 22.66 11.95 -9.69
CA ASN A 271 24.01 12.13 -9.13
C ASN A 271 24.36 11.13 -8.02
N TYR A 272 23.43 10.21 -7.70
CA TYR A 272 23.56 9.26 -6.62
C TYR A 272 23.53 7.82 -7.15
N GLN A 273 24.22 6.93 -6.44
CA GLN A 273 24.18 5.49 -6.66
C GLN A 273 23.75 4.76 -5.38
N SER A 274 23.18 3.57 -5.52
CA SER A 274 22.85 2.74 -4.35
C SER A 274 24.11 2.17 -3.71
N CYS A 275 24.24 2.35 -2.40
CA CYS A 275 25.23 1.69 -1.56
C CYS A 275 24.60 0.60 -0.67
N PHE A 276 23.30 0.34 -0.81
CA PHE A 276 22.55 -0.57 0.07
C PHE A 276 23.05 -2.02 0.04
N TYR A 277 23.64 -2.45 -1.08
CA TYR A 277 24.11 -3.83 -1.27
C TYR A 277 25.07 -4.30 -0.16
N GLN A 278 25.78 -3.37 0.51
CA GLN A 278 26.68 -3.66 1.62
C GLN A 278 25.99 -4.31 2.83
N TYR A 279 24.68 -4.10 2.99
CA TYR A 279 23.93 -4.64 4.13
C TYR A 279 23.37 -6.04 3.88
N LEU A 280 23.25 -6.47 2.62
CA LEU A 280 22.62 -7.76 2.27
C LEU A 280 23.19 -8.95 3.04
N PRO A 281 24.52 -9.09 3.26
CA PRO A 281 25.08 -10.22 4.01
C PRO A 281 24.59 -10.30 5.48
N HIS A 282 24.10 -9.20 6.03
CA HIS A 282 23.69 -9.08 7.43
C HIS A 282 22.17 -9.19 7.64
N LEU A 283 21.37 -9.15 6.57
CA LEU A 283 19.91 -9.17 6.66
C LEU A 283 19.38 -10.58 6.44
N SER A 284 18.36 -10.98 7.21
CA SER A 284 17.57 -12.19 6.93
C SER A 284 16.29 -11.85 6.18
N ILE A 285 15.70 -10.69 6.50
CA ILE A 285 14.50 -10.15 5.85
C ILE A 285 14.77 -8.69 5.47
N LEU A 286 14.34 -8.30 4.28
CA LEU A 286 14.24 -6.90 3.87
C LEU A 286 12.78 -6.53 3.60
N VAL A 287 12.30 -5.46 4.21
CA VAL A 287 10.97 -4.91 3.95
C VAL A 287 11.14 -3.61 3.19
N ASN A 288 10.80 -3.62 1.89
CA ASN A 288 10.84 -2.43 1.05
C ASN A 288 9.56 -1.59 1.22
N CYS A 289 9.72 -0.38 1.75
CA CYS A 289 8.62 0.56 1.99
C CYS A 289 8.88 1.93 1.34
N ILE A 290 9.85 2.05 0.44
CA ILE A 290 10.18 3.31 -0.25
C ILE A 290 9.41 3.46 -1.54
N PHE A 291 9.03 4.69 -1.85
CA PHE A 291 8.57 5.03 -3.19
C PHE A 291 9.77 5.08 -4.13
N TRP A 292 9.60 4.60 -5.37
CA TRP A 292 10.64 4.63 -6.39
C TRP A 292 10.09 5.06 -7.75
N ASN A 293 10.95 5.65 -8.57
CA ASN A 293 10.74 5.83 -10.01
C ASN A 293 12.08 5.78 -10.74
N ASP A 294 12.05 5.73 -12.07
CA ASP A 294 13.23 5.54 -12.93
C ASP A 294 14.34 6.59 -12.76
N SER A 295 14.04 7.77 -12.18
CA SER A 295 15.05 8.80 -11.90
C SER A 295 15.91 8.47 -10.68
N TYR A 296 15.44 7.57 -9.79
CA TYR A 296 16.15 7.19 -8.57
C TYR A 296 16.95 5.89 -8.78
N PRO A 297 18.13 5.74 -8.14
CA PRO A 297 18.86 4.48 -8.17
C PRO A 297 17.99 3.36 -7.57
N ARG A 298 18.10 2.16 -8.15
CA ARG A 298 17.46 0.95 -7.60
C ARG A 298 18.06 0.63 -6.23
N LEU A 299 17.24 0.14 -5.30
CA LEU A 299 17.73 -0.31 -4.00
C LEU A 299 18.62 -1.55 -4.16
N ILE A 300 18.13 -2.55 -4.90
CA ILE A 300 18.86 -3.80 -5.21
C ILE A 300 18.71 -4.14 -6.69
N THR A 301 19.84 -4.35 -7.36
CA THR A 301 19.89 -4.87 -8.74
C THR A 301 20.03 -6.40 -8.77
N LYS A 302 19.63 -7.03 -9.87
CA LYS A 302 19.84 -8.46 -10.15
C LYS A 302 21.33 -8.82 -10.07
N ALA A 303 22.20 -7.97 -10.62
CA ALA A 303 23.64 -8.17 -10.59
C ALA A 303 24.20 -8.19 -9.16
N GLN A 304 23.80 -7.23 -8.32
CA GLN A 304 24.18 -7.21 -6.89
C GLN A 304 23.63 -8.42 -6.15
N MET A 305 22.37 -8.79 -6.39
CA MET A 305 21.75 -9.94 -5.74
C MET A 305 22.43 -11.26 -6.13
N LYS A 306 22.85 -11.41 -7.39
CA LYS A 306 23.58 -12.59 -7.87
C LYS A 306 24.92 -12.75 -7.16
N VAL A 307 25.68 -11.65 -7.01
CA VAL A 307 26.94 -11.65 -6.26
C VAL A 307 26.69 -11.99 -4.79
N ALA A 308 25.76 -11.29 -4.13
CA ALA A 308 25.45 -11.55 -2.72
C ALA A 308 24.95 -12.99 -2.48
N TYR A 309 24.19 -13.57 -3.43
CA TYR A 309 23.74 -14.95 -3.35
C TYR A 309 24.89 -15.96 -3.50
N ALA A 310 25.82 -15.71 -4.44
CA ALA A 310 27.04 -16.51 -4.58
C ALA A 310 27.94 -16.44 -3.34
N ASP A 311 27.96 -15.29 -2.67
CA ASP A 311 28.67 -15.04 -1.40
C ASP A 311 27.91 -15.52 -0.16
N GLN A 312 26.85 -16.32 -0.34
CA GLN A 312 26.06 -16.93 0.74
C GLN A 312 25.41 -15.90 1.69
N THR A 313 24.80 -14.86 1.12
CA THR A 313 23.94 -13.94 1.87
C THR A 313 22.95 -14.65 2.79
N LYS A 314 22.64 -14.03 3.93
CA LYS A 314 21.62 -14.51 4.88
C LYS A 314 20.20 -14.16 4.48
N LEU A 315 20.03 -13.32 3.45
CA LEU A 315 18.72 -12.83 3.03
C LEU A 315 17.88 -14.01 2.53
N MET A 316 16.70 -14.20 3.12
CA MET A 316 15.75 -15.25 2.77
C MET A 316 14.49 -14.68 2.12
N VAL A 317 14.04 -13.51 2.57
CA VAL A 317 12.77 -12.92 2.18
C VAL A 317 12.91 -11.43 1.92
N ILE A 318 12.30 -10.95 0.83
CA ILE A 318 12.02 -9.54 0.60
C ILE A 318 10.52 -9.33 0.63
N GLY A 319 10.05 -8.55 1.61
CA GLY A 319 8.71 -8.00 1.61
C GLY A 319 8.67 -6.72 0.79
N ASP A 320 8.39 -6.81 -0.51
CA ASP A 320 8.26 -5.65 -1.38
C ASP A 320 6.85 -5.08 -1.29
N ILE A 321 6.61 -4.18 -0.33
CA ILE A 321 5.28 -3.61 -0.09
C ILE A 321 4.95 -2.50 -1.10
N SER A 322 5.97 -1.86 -1.68
CA SER A 322 5.78 -0.81 -2.68
C SER A 322 5.34 -1.38 -4.04
N VAL A 323 5.83 -2.59 -4.39
CA VAL A 323 5.48 -3.33 -5.62
C VAL A 323 5.61 -2.48 -6.90
N ASP A 324 6.79 -1.89 -7.10
CA ASP A 324 7.13 -1.27 -8.37
C ASP A 324 7.72 -2.35 -9.29
N ILE A 325 7.02 -2.70 -10.37
CA ILE A 325 7.45 -3.75 -11.32
C ILE A 325 8.78 -3.37 -11.96
N ASN A 326 9.78 -4.22 -11.81
CA ASN A 326 11.17 -3.94 -12.16
C ASN A 326 11.61 -2.58 -11.57
N GLY A 327 11.33 -2.33 -10.29
CA GLY A 327 11.52 -1.05 -9.60
C GLY A 327 12.68 -1.04 -8.61
N ALA A 328 12.46 -0.54 -7.40
CA ALA A 328 13.50 -0.48 -6.36
C ALA A 328 14.19 -1.84 -6.12
N ILE A 329 13.40 -2.91 -6.14
CA ILE A 329 13.87 -4.29 -6.20
C ILE A 329 13.75 -4.74 -7.66
N GLU A 330 14.88 -4.84 -8.37
CA GLU A 330 14.87 -5.02 -9.83
C GLU A 330 14.17 -6.30 -10.28
N PHE A 331 14.21 -7.35 -9.47
CA PHE A 331 13.64 -8.66 -9.77
C PHE A 331 12.20 -8.84 -9.27
N THR A 332 11.54 -7.77 -8.79
CA THR A 332 10.09 -7.76 -8.63
C THR A 332 9.42 -7.62 -10.00
N GLU A 333 9.35 -8.70 -10.78
CA GLU A 333 8.86 -8.64 -12.17
C GLU A 333 7.34 -8.77 -12.31
N LYS A 334 6.65 -9.19 -11.24
CA LYS A 334 5.19 -9.34 -11.19
C LYS A 334 4.65 -9.01 -9.81
N SER A 335 3.38 -8.60 -9.76
CA SER A 335 2.62 -8.59 -8.52
C SER A 335 1.98 -9.96 -8.26
N THR A 336 1.56 -10.16 -7.02
CA THR A 336 0.93 -11.37 -6.52
C THR A 336 -0.43 -11.06 -5.90
N SER A 337 -1.14 -12.08 -5.44
CA SER A 337 -2.49 -11.94 -4.87
C SER A 337 -2.53 -12.43 -3.41
N PRO A 338 -3.50 -11.97 -2.61
CA PRO A 338 -3.65 -12.40 -1.21
C PRO A 338 -3.72 -13.92 -0.98
N ASP A 339 -4.19 -14.73 -1.94
CA ASP A 339 -4.18 -16.20 -1.81
C ASP A 339 -2.80 -16.84 -2.05
N ASN A 340 -1.94 -16.20 -2.85
CA ASN A 340 -0.57 -16.62 -3.11
C ASN A 340 0.36 -15.40 -3.10
N PRO A 341 0.74 -14.88 -1.91
CA PRO A 341 1.29 -13.53 -1.76
C PRO A 341 2.77 -13.40 -2.13
N SER A 342 3.42 -14.49 -2.54
CA SER A 342 4.86 -14.52 -2.77
C SER A 342 5.25 -15.42 -3.94
N PHE A 343 6.40 -15.14 -4.53
CA PHE A 343 7.09 -15.99 -5.51
C PHE A 343 8.56 -16.17 -5.10
N MET A 344 9.27 -17.12 -5.70
CA MET A 344 10.72 -17.29 -5.53
C MET A 344 11.48 -16.66 -6.68
N TYR A 345 12.58 -15.97 -6.37
CA TYR A 345 13.59 -15.55 -7.34
C TYR A 345 14.89 -16.31 -7.10
N ASP A 346 15.38 -17.02 -8.11
CA ASP A 346 16.70 -17.65 -8.13
C ASP A 346 17.72 -16.68 -8.75
N PRO A 347 18.64 -16.09 -7.97
CA PRO A 347 19.62 -15.13 -8.49
C PRO A 347 20.69 -15.77 -9.39
N ALA A 348 20.94 -17.07 -9.27
CA ALA A 348 21.95 -17.76 -10.07
C ALA A 348 21.42 -18.04 -11.49
N ALA A 349 20.19 -18.54 -11.58
CA ALA A 349 19.50 -18.79 -12.84
C ALA A 349 18.82 -17.53 -13.42
N GLU A 350 18.62 -16.49 -12.60
CA GLU A 350 17.82 -15.29 -12.91
C GLU A 350 16.39 -15.65 -13.33
N MET A 351 15.79 -16.59 -12.60
CA MET A 351 14.47 -17.18 -12.89
C MET A 351 13.48 -16.95 -11.74
N LEU A 352 12.20 -16.83 -12.10
CA LEU A 352 11.09 -16.74 -11.16
C LEU A 352 10.30 -18.05 -11.12
N TYR A 353 9.93 -18.47 -9.92
CA TYR A 353 9.06 -19.62 -9.68
C TYR A 353 7.85 -19.20 -8.84
N ASP A 354 6.66 -19.71 -9.20
CA ASP A 354 5.42 -19.42 -8.47
C ASP A 354 5.32 -20.19 -7.15
N ASP A 355 6.04 -21.30 -7.03
CA ASP A 355 6.18 -22.07 -5.79
C ASP A 355 7.46 -21.69 -5.02
N LEU A 356 7.56 -22.18 -3.79
CA LEU A 356 8.65 -21.86 -2.86
C LEU A 356 9.60 -23.04 -2.59
N ASP A 357 9.53 -24.08 -3.42
CA ASP A 357 10.31 -25.32 -3.29
C ASP A 357 11.67 -25.26 -4.00
N HIS A 358 12.03 -24.08 -4.49
CA HIS A 358 13.29 -23.80 -5.19
C HIS A 358 14.29 -23.06 -4.28
N ASP A 359 15.58 -23.19 -4.62
CA ASP A 359 16.63 -22.35 -4.06
C ASP A 359 16.47 -20.91 -4.55
N GLY A 360 16.77 -19.94 -3.68
CA GLY A 360 16.60 -18.52 -3.98
C GLY A 360 16.00 -17.70 -2.84
N ILE A 361 15.60 -16.48 -3.19
CA ILE A 361 15.02 -15.46 -2.32
C ILE A 361 13.51 -15.42 -2.53
N VAL A 362 12.74 -15.48 -1.45
CA VAL A 362 11.28 -15.31 -1.53
C VAL A 362 10.96 -13.82 -1.62
N VAL A 363 10.08 -13.44 -2.54
CA VAL A 363 9.60 -12.07 -2.69
C VAL A 363 8.09 -12.05 -2.45
N MET A 364 7.65 -11.38 -1.40
CA MET A 364 6.25 -11.04 -1.16
C MET A 364 5.95 -9.72 -1.88
N ALA A 365 4.96 -9.69 -2.77
CA ALA A 365 4.72 -8.56 -3.66
C ALA A 365 3.22 -8.38 -3.99
N VAL A 366 2.37 -8.31 -2.98
CA VAL A 366 0.92 -8.09 -3.16
C VAL A 366 0.66 -6.60 -3.39
N ASP A 367 0.06 -6.23 -4.52
CA ASP A 367 -0.11 -4.82 -4.92
C ASP A 367 -1.31 -4.11 -4.25
N ASN A 368 -2.15 -4.86 -3.54
CA ASN A 368 -3.36 -4.36 -2.91
C ASN A 368 -3.49 -4.78 -1.44
N LEU A 369 -2.38 -4.93 -0.73
CA LEU A 369 -2.27 -5.37 0.68
C LEU A 369 -3.33 -4.83 1.66
N PRO A 370 -3.73 -3.54 1.65
CA PRO A 370 -4.77 -3.08 2.57
C PRO A 370 -6.12 -3.80 2.43
N CYS A 371 -6.39 -4.46 1.30
CA CYS A 371 -7.63 -5.22 1.09
C CYS A 371 -7.71 -6.49 1.96
N GLU A 372 -6.58 -6.97 2.49
CA GLU A 372 -6.53 -8.12 3.40
C GLU A 372 -6.99 -7.77 4.82
N LEU A 373 -7.00 -6.47 5.16
CA LEU A 373 -7.56 -5.91 6.40
C LEU A 373 -8.69 -4.93 6.07
N PRO A 374 -9.79 -5.39 5.44
CA PRO A 374 -10.74 -4.48 4.79
C PRO A 374 -11.60 -3.69 5.77
N LEU A 375 -11.83 -4.20 7.00
CA LEU A 375 -12.64 -3.52 8.01
C LEU A 375 -11.92 -2.27 8.53
N GLU A 376 -10.71 -2.47 9.04
CA GLU A 376 -9.90 -1.43 9.67
C GLU A 376 -9.39 -0.43 8.63
N SER A 377 -8.97 -0.91 7.45
CA SER A 377 -8.52 -0.02 6.38
C SER A 377 -9.63 0.89 5.87
N SER A 378 -10.88 0.39 5.75
CA SER A 378 -12.03 1.22 5.37
C SER A 378 -12.41 2.22 6.46
N LEU A 379 -12.30 1.83 7.73
CA LEU A 379 -12.60 2.70 8.87
C LEU A 379 -11.65 3.90 8.91
N GLU A 380 -10.33 3.66 8.89
CA GLU A 380 -9.35 4.75 8.93
C GLU A 380 -9.35 5.60 7.66
N PHE A 381 -9.51 4.96 6.49
CA PHE A 381 -9.64 5.67 5.22
C PHE A 381 -10.85 6.59 5.22
N GLY A 382 -12.00 6.08 5.68
CA GLY A 382 -13.22 6.86 5.74
C GLY A 382 -13.16 7.95 6.82
N ASP A 383 -12.48 7.73 7.96
CA ASP A 383 -12.22 8.78 8.96
C ASP A 383 -11.42 9.95 8.34
N ALA A 384 -10.44 9.65 7.50
CA ALA A 384 -9.66 10.65 6.77
C ALA A 384 -10.45 11.34 5.66
N LEU A 385 -11.36 10.62 4.99
CA LEU A 385 -12.17 11.15 3.88
C LEU A 385 -13.37 11.99 4.38
N LEU A 386 -13.91 11.66 5.55
CA LEU A 386 -15.15 12.22 6.08
C LEU A 386 -15.26 13.75 6.01
N PRO A 387 -14.20 14.54 6.32
CA PRO A 387 -14.27 16.00 6.24
C PRO A 387 -14.62 16.56 4.85
N PHE A 388 -14.30 15.81 3.79
CA PHE A 388 -14.46 16.24 2.40
C PHE A 388 -15.78 15.77 1.77
N VAL A 389 -16.41 14.72 2.33
CA VAL A 389 -17.62 14.11 1.75
C VAL A 389 -18.76 15.13 1.63
N ALA A 390 -18.98 15.91 2.70
CA ALA A 390 -20.12 16.82 2.78
C ALA A 390 -20.01 17.99 1.78
N GLU A 391 -18.82 18.57 1.63
CA GLU A 391 -18.63 19.66 0.67
C GLU A 391 -18.73 19.17 -0.77
N ILE A 392 -18.21 17.97 -1.10
CA ILE A 392 -18.38 17.37 -2.44
C ILE A 392 -19.86 17.09 -2.70
N ALA A 393 -20.57 16.53 -1.73
CA ALA A 393 -21.99 16.20 -1.84
C ALA A 393 -22.89 17.43 -2.08
N LYS A 394 -22.51 18.58 -1.51
CA LYS A 394 -23.32 19.81 -1.52
C LYS A 394 -22.85 20.82 -2.57
N ALA A 395 -21.76 20.55 -3.29
CA ALA A 395 -21.20 21.45 -4.28
C ALA A 395 -22.14 21.65 -5.49
N ASP A 396 -22.21 22.90 -5.97
CA ASP A 396 -22.91 23.24 -7.19
C ASP A 396 -21.95 23.18 -8.39
N PHE A 397 -21.91 22.01 -9.04
CA PHE A 397 -21.07 21.78 -10.22
C PHE A 397 -21.57 22.48 -11.50
N SER A 398 -22.69 23.21 -11.46
CA SER A 398 -23.11 24.07 -12.57
C SER A 398 -22.29 25.36 -12.68
N LEU A 399 -21.60 25.74 -11.61
CA LEU A 399 -20.71 26.89 -11.57
C LEU A 399 -19.39 26.62 -12.32
N ASP A 400 -18.73 27.69 -12.75
CA ASP A 400 -17.39 27.62 -13.31
C ASP A 400 -16.40 27.11 -12.24
N PHE A 401 -15.33 26.44 -12.68
CA PHE A 401 -14.31 25.87 -11.78
C PHE A 401 -13.81 26.88 -10.74
N GLU A 402 -13.56 28.13 -11.14
CA GLU A 402 -13.08 29.18 -10.24
C GLU A 402 -14.09 29.56 -9.15
N GLN A 403 -15.38 29.40 -9.42
CA GLN A 403 -16.48 29.78 -8.52
C GLN A 403 -16.90 28.66 -7.57
N LEU A 404 -16.42 27.43 -7.77
CA LEU A 404 -16.69 26.29 -6.89
C LEU A 404 -16.25 26.58 -5.45
N GLN A 405 -17.19 26.45 -4.53
CA GLN A 405 -17.00 26.62 -3.09
C GLN A 405 -16.52 25.30 -2.46
N LEU A 406 -15.31 24.89 -2.83
CA LEU A 406 -14.64 23.70 -2.31
C LEU A 406 -13.37 24.12 -1.56
N SER A 407 -12.96 23.34 -0.55
CA SER A 407 -11.66 23.50 0.09
C SER A 407 -10.52 23.38 -0.93
N GLN A 408 -9.32 23.86 -0.56
CA GLN A 408 -8.14 23.72 -1.40
C GLN A 408 -7.85 22.24 -1.73
N GLU A 409 -7.97 21.38 -0.72
CA GLU A 409 -7.73 19.94 -0.82
C GLU A 409 -8.67 19.31 -1.85
N THR A 410 -9.96 19.57 -1.74
CA THR A 410 -10.98 18.98 -2.61
C THR A 410 -10.97 19.57 -4.01
N LYS A 411 -10.77 20.88 -4.14
CA LYS A 411 -10.63 21.54 -5.45
C LYS A 411 -9.36 21.08 -6.17
N GLY A 412 -8.28 20.87 -5.44
CA GLY A 412 -7.02 20.30 -5.95
C GLY A 412 -7.15 18.85 -6.41
N ALA A 413 -8.10 18.10 -5.84
CA ALA A 413 -8.40 16.73 -6.21
C ALA A 413 -9.31 16.59 -7.45
N LEU A 414 -9.93 17.68 -7.93
CA LEU A 414 -10.87 17.67 -9.05
C LEU A 414 -10.11 17.62 -10.39
N ILE A 415 -10.03 16.43 -10.99
CA ILE A 415 -9.37 16.16 -12.28
C ILE A 415 -10.24 16.64 -13.45
N LEU A 416 -11.51 16.23 -13.45
CA LEU A 416 -12.48 16.66 -14.46
C LEU A 416 -13.55 17.53 -13.83
N HIS A 417 -13.83 18.69 -14.43
CA HIS A 417 -15.02 19.50 -14.14
C HIS A 417 -15.88 19.55 -15.40
N ASN A 418 -17.10 19.03 -15.33
CA ASN A 418 -18.04 18.91 -16.46
C ASN A 418 -17.44 18.24 -17.72
N GLY A 419 -16.56 17.27 -17.53
CA GLY A 419 -15.87 16.53 -18.57
C GLY A 419 -14.62 17.21 -19.15
N GLU A 420 -14.21 18.36 -18.62
CA GLU A 420 -13.01 19.07 -19.03
C GLU A 420 -11.91 18.94 -17.97
N LEU A 421 -10.66 18.77 -18.40
CA LEU A 421 -9.51 18.75 -17.50
C LEU A 421 -9.37 20.10 -16.80
N THR A 422 -9.32 20.08 -15.47
CA THR A 422 -9.09 21.31 -14.68
C THR A 422 -7.63 21.77 -14.82
N PRO A 423 -7.30 23.04 -14.45
CA PRO A 423 -6.00 23.65 -14.77
C PRO A 423 -4.76 22.82 -14.40
N ASN A 424 -4.76 22.20 -13.21
CA ASN A 424 -3.63 21.40 -12.72
C ASN A 424 -3.45 20.07 -13.46
N PHE A 425 -4.47 19.60 -14.19
CA PHE A 425 -4.48 18.31 -14.86
C PHE A 425 -4.50 18.40 -16.39
N ARG A 426 -4.38 19.60 -16.97
CA ARG A 426 -4.31 19.80 -18.43
C ARG A 426 -3.18 18.99 -19.09
N TYR A 427 -2.09 18.73 -18.37
CA TYR A 427 -1.00 17.91 -18.88
C TYR A 427 -1.42 16.48 -19.24
N ILE A 428 -2.57 15.98 -18.74
CA ILE A 428 -3.08 14.65 -19.05
C ILE A 428 -3.51 14.54 -20.52
N GLU A 429 -3.82 15.66 -21.18
CA GLU A 429 -4.26 15.70 -22.57
C GLU A 429 -3.29 15.00 -23.54
N LYS A 430 -1.97 15.00 -23.24
CA LYS A 430 -0.97 14.30 -24.05
C LYS A 430 -1.08 12.76 -24.01
N TYR A 431 -1.85 12.20 -23.08
CA TYR A 431 -2.08 10.76 -22.92
C TYR A 431 -3.47 10.33 -23.42
N LEU A 432 -4.34 11.29 -23.78
CA LEU A 432 -5.67 11.04 -24.33
C LEU A 432 -5.59 10.68 -25.82
#